data_AF-A0A9E4BAA9-F1
#
_entry.id   AF-A0A9E4BAA9-F1
#
_cell.length_a   1.000
_cell.length_b   1.000
_cell.length_c   1.000
_cell.angle_alpha   90.00
_cell.angle_beta   90.00
_cell.angle_gamma   90.00
#
_symmetry.space_group_name_H-M   'P 1'
#
loop_
_entity.id
_entity.type
_entity.pdbx_description
1 polymer ?
#
loop_
_entity_poly.entity_id
_entity_poly.type
_entity_poly.pdbx_seq_one_letter_code
_entity_poly.pdbx_strand_id
1 'polypeptide(L)'
;LNVDFERAYATIEQAINRAELGAVEADRDRRLFRVVLGQKPKEGLFARIIPGGGGDLGPSVSIELAATATGIEVSVRGEGEEPIDRALAQEILRTLREFAA
;
A
#
# COMPACT_ATOMS: atom_id res chain seq x y z
N LEU A 1 2.70 -0.11 13.79
CA LEU A 1 4.07 -0.67 13.91
C LEU A 1 4.84 0.15 14.95
N ASN A 2 5.42 -0.48 15.97
CA ASN A 2 6.21 0.22 16.99
C ASN A 2 7.68 0.31 16.57
N VAL A 3 7.92 0.99 15.44
CA VAL A 3 9.24 1.18 14.81
C VAL A 3 9.29 2.57 14.19
N ASP A 4 10.48 3.03 13.81
CA ASP A 4 10.66 4.27 13.07
C ASP A 4 10.05 4.20 11.64
N PHE A 5 9.86 5.37 11.01
CA PHE A 5 9.26 5.45 9.68
C PHE A 5 10.02 4.63 8.63
N GLU A 6 11.34 4.64 8.67
CA GLU A 6 12.19 3.96 7.69
C GLU A 6 11.95 2.45 7.71
N ARG A 7 11.98 1.87 8.91
CA ARG A 7 11.67 0.46 9.11
C ARG A 7 10.22 0.16 8.74
N ALA A 8 9.27 0.98 9.17
CA ALA A 8 7.87 0.76 8.86
C ALA A 8 7.61 0.78 7.36
N TYR A 9 8.20 1.73 6.64
CA TYR A 9 8.06 1.86 5.19
C TYR A 9 8.62 0.63 4.48
N ALA A 10 9.84 0.21 4.80
CA ALA A 10 10.45 -0.98 4.23
C ALA A 10 9.66 -2.27 4.56
N THR A 11 9.16 -2.39 5.79
CA THR A 11 8.32 -3.52 6.22
C THR A 11 7.02 -3.59 5.43
N ILE A 12 6.33 -2.46 5.23
CA ILE A 12 5.08 -2.43 4.46
C ILE A 12 5.35 -2.68 2.97
N GLU A 13 6.40 -2.10 2.40
CA GLU A 13 6.84 -2.36 1.03
C GLU A 13 7.09 -3.87 0.80
N GLN A 14 7.81 -4.52 1.73
CA GLN A 14 8.07 -5.94 1.66
C GLN A 14 6.79 -6.78 1.82
N ALA A 15 5.90 -6.39 2.73
CA ALA A 15 4.64 -7.08 2.96
C ALA A 15 3.73 -7.04 1.74
N ILE A 16 3.62 -5.87 1.09
CA ILE A 16 2.87 -5.69 -0.16
C ILE A 16 3.42 -6.63 -1.25
N ASN A 17 4.74 -6.65 -1.42
CA ASN A 17 5.40 -7.49 -2.43
C ASN A 17 5.19 -8.99 -2.16
N ARG A 18 5.35 -9.44 -0.91
CA ARG A 18 5.16 -10.85 -0.54
C ARG A 18 3.72 -11.32 -0.65
N ALA A 19 2.78 -10.42 -0.37
CA ALA A 19 1.36 -10.69 -0.49
C ALA A 19 0.87 -10.67 -1.96
N GLU A 20 1.77 -10.36 -2.91
CA GLU A 20 1.43 -10.19 -4.33
C GLU A 20 0.25 -9.23 -4.53
N LEU A 21 0.18 -8.20 -3.68
CA LEU A 21 -0.89 -7.20 -3.69
C LEU A 21 -0.71 -6.30 -4.91
N GLY A 22 -1.28 -6.72 -6.05
CA GLY A 22 -1.53 -5.83 -7.17
C GLY A 22 -0.30 -5.25 -7.86
N ALA A 23 -0.54 -4.29 -8.76
CA ALA A 23 0.49 -3.35 -9.19
C ALA A 23 0.60 -2.23 -8.15
N VAL A 24 1.82 -1.76 -7.86
CA VAL A 24 2.07 -0.84 -6.75
C VAL A 24 2.91 0.34 -7.21
N GLU A 25 2.53 1.53 -6.77
CA GLU A 25 3.31 2.76 -6.87
C GLU A 25 3.64 3.25 -5.45
N ALA A 26 4.93 3.39 -5.16
CA ALA A 26 5.42 3.81 -3.86
C ALA A 26 5.79 5.30 -3.89
N ASP A 27 5.17 6.11 -3.04
CA ASP A 27 5.49 7.52 -2.86
C ASP A 27 5.95 7.75 -1.42
N ARG A 28 7.28 7.77 -1.25
CA ARG A 28 7.91 7.89 0.06
C ARG A 28 7.75 9.28 0.67
N ASP A 29 7.80 10.32 -0.16
CA ASP A 29 7.67 11.71 0.28
C ASP A 29 6.27 11.97 0.81
N ARG A 30 5.26 11.38 0.17
CA ARG A 30 3.85 11.42 0.61
C ARG A 30 3.48 10.32 1.60
N ARG A 31 4.43 9.44 1.96
CA ARG A 31 4.26 8.34 2.93
C ARG A 31 3.13 7.38 2.58
N LEU A 32 2.98 7.04 1.31
CA LEU A 32 1.91 6.16 0.84
C LEU A 32 2.36 5.16 -0.22
N PHE A 33 1.57 4.11 -0.36
CA PHE A 33 1.63 3.16 -1.47
C PHE A 33 0.27 3.12 -2.15
N ARG A 34 0.22 3.34 -3.46
CA ARG A 34 -0.99 3.11 -4.27
C ARG A 34 -0.94 1.70 -4.81
N VAL A 35 -1.98 0.91 -4.57
CA VAL A 35 -2.10 -0.48 -4.99
C VAL A 35 -3.31 -0.61 -5.91
N VAL A 36 -3.11 -1.24 -7.06
CA VAL A 36 -4.17 -1.57 -8.02
C VAL A 36 -4.54 -3.04 -7.88
N LEU A 37 -5.76 -3.31 -7.38
CA LEU A 37 -6.24 -4.65 -7.13
C LEU A 37 -6.63 -5.37 -8.44
N GLY A 38 -6.43 -6.69 -8.47
CA GLY A 38 -6.79 -7.53 -9.63
C GLY A 38 -5.80 -7.48 -10.80
N GLN A 39 -4.73 -6.68 -10.69
CA GLN A 39 -3.60 -6.75 -11.61
C GLN A 39 -2.49 -7.61 -11.02
N LYS A 40 -1.82 -8.40 -11.86
CA LYS A 40 -0.65 -9.16 -11.40
C LYS A 40 0.48 -8.17 -11.05
N PRO A 41 1.21 -8.38 -9.94
CA PRO A 41 2.43 -7.64 -9.67
C PRO A 41 3.33 -7.74 -10.90
N LYS A 42 3.75 -6.60 -11.47
CA LYS A 42 4.73 -6.61 -12.55
C LYS A 42 6.03 -7.19 -11.99
N GLU A 43 6.57 -8.23 -12.62
CA GLU A 43 7.79 -8.90 -12.18
C GLU A 43 8.95 -7.91 -12.06
N GLY A 44 9.40 -7.65 -10.82
CA GLY A 44 10.54 -6.79 -10.50
C GLY A 44 10.20 -5.68 -9.50
N LEU A 45 11.19 -5.34 -8.65
CA LEU A 45 11.18 -4.32 -7.59
C LEU A 45 10.72 -2.94 -8.13
N PHE A 46 9.40 -2.73 -8.22
CA PHE A 46 8.70 -1.56 -8.77
C PHE A 46 9.25 -1.07 -10.11
N ALA A 47 8.71 -1.54 -11.24
CA ALA A 47 9.13 -1.09 -12.58
C ALA A 47 8.82 0.40 -12.81
N ARG A 48 9.70 1.26 -12.27
CA ARG A 48 9.93 2.69 -12.51
C ARG A 48 8.68 3.53 -12.80
N ILE A 49 8.25 4.27 -11.78
CA ILE A 49 7.73 5.65 -11.89
C ILE A 49 6.93 5.88 -13.19
N ILE A 50 5.64 5.53 -13.22
CA ILE A 50 4.78 5.91 -14.35
C ILE A 50 4.00 7.16 -13.93
N PRO A 51 4.41 8.36 -14.35
CA PRO A 51 3.55 9.53 -14.29
C PRO A 51 2.51 9.38 -15.41
N GLY A 52 1.26 9.20 -15.03
CA GLY A 52 0.13 9.28 -15.97
C GLY A 52 -0.36 7.93 -16.48
N GLY A 53 -1.58 7.61 -16.09
CA GLY A 53 -2.30 6.44 -16.57
C GLY A 53 -3.74 6.44 -16.06
N GLY A 54 -4.47 7.52 -16.33
CA GLY A 54 -5.93 7.48 -16.20
C GLY A 54 -6.49 6.54 -17.26
N GLY A 55 -7.02 5.40 -16.85
CA GLY A 55 -7.69 4.46 -17.74
C GLY A 55 -7.96 3.11 -17.08
N ASP A 56 -9.11 2.99 -16.41
CA ASP A 56 -9.76 1.72 -16.00
C ASP A 56 -8.83 0.61 -15.48
N LEU A 57 -7.94 0.97 -14.56
CA LEU A 57 -7.05 0.03 -13.88
C LEU A 57 -7.72 -0.47 -12.60
N GLY A 58 -8.78 -1.29 -12.67
CA GLY A 58 -9.38 -1.97 -11.50
C GLY A 58 -9.73 -1.06 -10.30
N PRO A 59 -10.12 -1.63 -9.14
CA PRO A 59 -10.22 -0.84 -7.91
C PRO A 59 -8.82 -0.56 -7.35
N SER A 60 -8.49 0.70 -7.15
CA SER A 60 -7.23 1.14 -6.55
C SER A 60 -7.42 1.59 -5.09
N VAL A 61 -6.38 1.37 -4.28
CA VAL A 61 -6.37 1.69 -2.86
C VAL A 61 -5.05 2.37 -2.48
N SER A 62 -5.10 3.27 -1.51
CA SER A 62 -3.93 3.93 -0.93
C SER A 62 -3.67 3.36 0.47
N ILE A 63 -2.45 2.89 0.70
CA ILE A 63 -1.94 2.49 2.01
C ILE A 63 -1.10 3.65 2.54
N GLU A 64 -1.58 4.35 3.57
CA GLU A 64 -0.92 5.52 4.16
C GLU A 64 -0.21 5.17 5.47
N LEU A 65 0.99 5.72 5.66
CA LEU A 65 1.78 5.58 6.88
C LEU A 65 1.81 6.92 7.64
N ALA A 66 1.11 6.98 8.76
CA ALA A 66 1.06 8.15 9.64
C ALA A 66 1.94 7.94 10.88
N ALA A 67 2.78 8.93 11.20
CA ALA A 67 3.55 8.90 12.44
C ALA A 67 2.65 9.25 13.63
N THR A 68 2.75 8.46 14.70
CA THR A 68 2.03 8.67 15.96
C THR A 68 3.02 8.77 17.11
N ALA A 69 2.52 9.07 18.32
CA ALA A 69 3.36 9.15 19.52
C ALA A 69 4.05 7.83 19.88
N THR A 70 3.54 6.69 19.38
CA THR A 70 3.98 5.34 19.75
C THR A 70 4.52 4.53 18.57
N GLY A 71 4.70 5.14 17.39
CA GLY A 71 5.22 4.48 16.20
C GLY A 71 4.56 4.95 14.92
N ILE A 72 4.23 4.00 14.03
CA ILE A 72 3.60 4.26 12.75
C ILE A 72 2.22 3.57 12.69
N GLU A 73 1.20 4.34 12.38
CA GLU A 73 -0.13 3.85 12.02
C GLU A 73 -0.19 3.59 10.51
N VAL A 74 -0.82 2.49 10.13
CA VAL A 74 -1.03 2.10 8.73
C VAL A 74 -2.52 2.10 8.48
N SER A 75 -2.96 2.84 7.47
CA SER A 75 -4.37 2.93 7.10
C SER A 75 -4.55 2.65 5.61
N VAL A 76 -5.74 2.16 5.23
CA VAL A 76 -6.09 1.86 3.84
C VAL A 76 -7.29 2.70 3.45
N ARG A 77 -7.21 3.40 2.32
CA ARG A 77 -8.26 4.25 1.77
C ARG A 77 -8.48 3.93 0.30
N GLY A 78 -9.67 4.25 -0.22
CA GLY A 78 -9.88 4.27 -1.67
C GLY A 78 -9.07 5.40 -2.31
N GLU A 79 -8.88 5.33 -3.63
CA GLU A 79 -8.26 6.44 -4.36
C GLU A 79 -9.26 7.60 -4.55
N GLY A 80 -8.80 8.84 -4.30
CA GLY A 80 -9.63 10.03 -4.44
C GLY A 80 -10.69 10.15 -3.34
N GLU A 81 -11.93 10.43 -3.72
CA GLU A 81 -13.08 10.55 -2.81
C GLU A 81 -13.91 9.25 -2.72
N GLU A 82 -13.48 8.17 -3.38
CA GLU A 82 -14.23 6.92 -3.36
C GLU A 82 -14.03 6.15 -2.05
N PRO A 83 -15.11 5.81 -1.34
CA PRO A 83 -15.01 5.00 -0.13
C PRO A 83 -14.64 3.56 -0.51
N ILE A 84 -13.60 3.03 0.13
CA ILE A 84 -13.28 1.61 0.07
C ILE A 84 -14.25 0.81 0.95
N ASP A 85 -14.63 -0.39 0.50
CA ASP A 85 -15.36 -1.33 1.33
C ASP A 85 -14.57 -1.66 2.61
N ARG A 86 -15.27 -1.65 3.75
CA ARG A 86 -14.64 -1.85 5.06
C ARG A 86 -14.07 -3.26 5.21
N ALA A 87 -14.73 -4.29 4.67
CA ALA A 87 -14.24 -5.65 4.77
C ALA A 87 -12.95 -5.82 3.95
N LEU A 88 -12.92 -5.25 2.74
CA LEU A 88 -11.72 -5.23 1.91
C LEU A 88 -10.56 -4.48 2.59
N ALA A 89 -10.79 -3.31 3.17
CA ALA A 89 -9.77 -2.55 3.88
C ALA A 89 -9.18 -3.35 5.07
N GLN A 90 -10.04 -4.05 5.82
CA GLN A 90 -9.61 -4.90 6.93
C GLN A 90 -8.84 -6.14 6.46
N GLU A 91 -9.25 -6.74 5.34
CA GLU A 91 -8.54 -7.86 4.74
C GLU A 91 -7.13 -7.46 4.32
N ILE A 92 -6.98 -6.32 3.63
CA ILE A 92 -5.66 -5.79 3.23
C ILE A 92 -4.80 -5.53 4.46
N LEU A 93 -5.33 -4.86 5.49
CA LEU A 93 -4.60 -4.62 6.73
C LEU A 93 -4.15 -5.91 7.43
N ARG A 94 -5.02 -6.94 7.43
CA ARG A 94 -4.68 -8.27 7.97
C ARG A 94 -3.55 -8.90 7.19
N THR A 95 -3.64 -8.92 5.86
CA THR A 95 -2.60 -9.46 4.98
C THR A 95 -1.26 -8.74 5.18
N LEU A 96 -1.26 -7.40 5.22
CA LEU A 96 -0.04 -6.64 5.49
C LEU A 96 0.58 -7.01 6.84
N ARG A 97 -0.25 -7.18 7.87
CA ARG A 97 0.22 -7.60 9.21
C ARG A 97 0.82 -9.00 9.20
N GLU A 98 0.27 -9.94 8.44
CA GLU A 98 0.79 -11.31 8.31
C GLU A 98 2.17 -11.34 7.66
N PHE A 99 2.41 -10.50 6.65
CA PHE A 99 3.67 -10.47 5.91
C PHE A 99 4.72 -9.47 6.46
N ALA A 100 4.32 -8.60 7.38
CA ALA A 100 5.16 -7.63 8.08
C ALA A 100 5.95 -8.21 9.27
N ALA A 101 5.78 -9.51 9.57
CA ALA A 101 6.46 -10.21 10.66
C ALA A 101 7.91 -10.58 10.34
#